data_AF-A0A7X6SSZ2-F1
#
_entry.id   AF-A0A7X6SSZ2-F1
#
_cell.length_a   1.000
_cell.length_b   1.000
_cell.length_c   1.000
_cell.angle_alpha   90.00
_cell.angle_beta   90.00
_cell.angle_gamma   90.00
#
_symmetry.space_group_name_H-M   'P 1'
#
loop_
_entity.id
_entity.type
_entity.pdbx_description
1 polymer ?
#
loop_
_entity_poly.entity_id
_entity_poly.type
_entity_poly.pdbx_seq_one_letter_code
_entity_poly.pdbx_strand_id
1 'polypeptide(L)'
;MVMINIGALSLSWCKRQQRRDLREQSGQVLILGLSMMLVLVVLLLSLFNQGRLLNAKAKQNHTVDAAAYSGALIQARALNMQSYINLAQVGHQMAMAHLVTLASWAKFSATEFRQYTRANPPAYLIGMMFGADHQSAYAASRRASSLLSIAERGNELEQHYARHDEIVNDVLLEVAYAVQESFKSSRDAAIHEVITANYPKHQITHLNKLQLSQAEPAEAQVHWRLIDLEPEPDSFITAYKPEGNYRSLITSVAGVYKFLEPRNHEASNSWAISTHCPHLRHELRRQGTTILNQQGNWQSIDTQSFHALRSNKWVGCYYREYPMGWGWISGRFNSIPDGMEYSENPPDNFSNQDFWRWVQSATQWDLLGGLQNPLANSRAIMQRVQWQGGGLVPYIDINQDGRESLAFEVLIRGPEVEGELMTVRAKAESFFERYQARSDGRHEKANLWHPYWLARLVQPSLTVSEAEYGGVLSVFED
;
A
#
# COMPACT_ATOMS: atom_id res chain seq x y z
N MET A 1 -36.74 107.30 -60.54
CA MET A 1 -36.99 107.26 -59.09
C MET A 1 -35.94 106.35 -58.48
N VAL A 2 -35.14 106.90 -57.57
CA VAL A 2 -33.95 106.28 -56.96
C VAL A 2 -34.33 105.03 -56.17
N MET A 3 -33.62 103.92 -56.33
CA MET A 3 -33.44 102.93 -55.25
C MET A 3 -32.05 102.29 -55.30
N ILE A 4 -31.51 102.14 -54.09
CA ILE A 4 -30.11 101.99 -53.71
C ILE A 4 -29.73 100.51 -53.57
N ASN A 5 -28.46 100.25 -53.89
CA ASN A 5 -27.71 99.00 -53.79
C ASN A 5 -27.39 98.62 -52.32
N ILE A 6 -27.83 97.45 -51.84
CA ILE A 6 -27.28 96.79 -50.63
C ILE A 6 -27.39 95.26 -50.81
N GLY A 7 -26.36 94.62 -51.39
CA GLY A 7 -26.33 93.15 -51.51
C GLY A 7 -24.96 92.49 -51.51
N ALA A 8 -23.87 93.23 -51.68
CA ALA A 8 -22.55 92.63 -51.95
C ALA A 8 -21.52 92.68 -50.79
N LEU A 9 -21.87 93.25 -49.62
CA LEU A 9 -20.90 93.55 -48.56
C LEU A 9 -20.78 92.49 -47.45
N SER A 10 -21.67 91.50 -47.38
CA SER A 10 -21.68 90.51 -46.29
C SER A 10 -20.70 89.32 -46.49
N LEU A 11 -20.47 88.87 -47.73
CA LEU A 11 -19.65 87.69 -48.02
C LEU A 11 -18.13 87.98 -48.12
N SER A 12 -17.74 89.24 -48.31
CA SER A 12 -16.32 89.62 -48.47
C SER A 12 -15.61 89.94 -47.15
N TRP A 13 -16.36 90.34 -46.11
CA TRP A 13 -15.82 90.59 -44.76
C TRP A 13 -15.48 89.29 -44.03
N CYS A 14 -16.34 88.26 -44.12
CA CYS A 14 -16.09 86.97 -43.48
C CYS A 14 -14.84 86.25 -44.07
N LYS A 15 -14.65 86.32 -45.40
CA LYS A 15 -13.47 85.75 -46.09
C LYS A 15 -12.16 86.51 -45.86
N ARG A 16 -12.21 87.82 -45.57
CA ARG A 16 -11.00 88.63 -45.28
C ARG A 16 -10.55 88.51 -43.83
N GLN A 17 -11.48 88.37 -42.88
CA GLN A 17 -11.16 88.19 -41.47
C GLN A 17 -10.54 86.80 -41.21
N GLN A 18 -11.08 85.75 -41.83
CA GLN A 18 -10.53 84.40 -41.79
C GLN A 18 -9.11 84.26 -42.40
N ARG A 19 -8.75 85.13 -43.37
CA ARG A 19 -7.40 85.17 -43.96
C ARG A 19 -6.38 85.98 -43.15
N ARG A 20 -6.82 86.82 -42.20
CA ARG A 20 -5.94 87.57 -41.29
C ARG A 20 -5.58 86.72 -40.07
N ASP A 21 -6.53 85.99 -39.48
CA ASP A 21 -6.27 85.06 -38.37
C ASP A 21 -5.31 83.91 -38.75
N LEU A 22 -5.30 83.48 -40.01
CA LEU A 22 -4.36 82.46 -40.50
C LEU A 22 -2.93 82.98 -40.70
N ARG A 23 -2.72 84.31 -40.74
CA ARG A 23 -1.38 84.92 -40.88
C ARG A 23 -0.74 85.30 -39.54
N GLU A 24 -1.51 85.32 -38.46
CA GLU A 24 -1.04 85.51 -37.08
C GLU A 24 -0.95 84.20 -36.28
N GLN A 25 -1.11 83.03 -36.92
CA GLN A 25 -0.73 81.77 -36.31
C GLN A 25 0.79 81.60 -36.35
N SER A 26 1.46 82.09 -35.30
CA SER A 26 2.81 81.65 -34.96
C SER A 26 2.76 80.16 -34.59
N GLY A 27 3.59 79.33 -35.23
CA GLY A 27 3.59 77.86 -35.13
C GLY A 27 3.93 77.25 -33.76
N GLN A 28 3.66 77.94 -32.65
CA GLN A 28 3.98 77.51 -31.29
C GLN A 28 3.11 76.33 -30.81
N VAL A 29 1.86 76.20 -31.28
CA VAL A 29 0.97 75.07 -30.92
C VAL A 29 1.49 73.74 -31.46
N LEU A 30 2.17 73.74 -32.61
CA LEU A 30 2.75 72.53 -33.20
C LEU A 30 3.86 71.93 -32.32
N ILE A 31 4.69 72.78 -31.72
CA ILE A 31 5.78 72.37 -30.84
C ILE A 31 5.23 71.73 -29.56
N LEU A 32 4.20 72.34 -28.97
CA LEU A 32 3.51 71.79 -27.78
C LEU A 32 2.72 70.51 -28.11
N GLY A 33 2.11 70.42 -29.30
CA GLY A 33 1.43 69.22 -29.77
C GLY A 33 2.40 68.05 -29.99
N LEU A 34 3.56 68.31 -30.60
CA LEU A 34 4.63 67.32 -30.78
C LEU A 34 5.26 66.89 -29.46
N SER A 35 5.47 67.81 -28.51
CA SER A 35 5.99 67.44 -27.18
C SER A 35 4.98 66.61 -26.39
N MET A 36 3.68 66.96 -26.43
CA MET A 36 2.63 66.17 -25.81
C MET A 36 2.50 64.78 -26.46
N MET A 37 2.59 64.71 -27.80
CA MET A 37 2.57 63.44 -28.52
C MET A 37 3.78 62.58 -28.16
N LEU A 38 4.97 63.16 -28.06
CA LEU A 38 6.19 62.47 -27.61
C LEU A 38 5.99 61.89 -26.20
N VAL A 39 5.48 62.70 -25.25
CA VAL A 39 5.19 62.25 -23.89
C VAL A 39 4.19 61.09 -23.89
N LEU A 40 3.14 61.17 -24.72
CA LEU A 40 2.11 60.14 -24.81
C LEU A 40 2.66 58.83 -25.39
N VAL A 41 3.54 58.91 -26.39
CA VAL A 41 4.26 57.75 -26.95
C VAL A 41 5.17 57.12 -25.89
N VAL A 42 5.94 57.91 -25.14
CA VAL A 42 6.81 57.41 -24.06
C VAL A 42 5.99 56.73 -22.96
N LEU A 43 4.87 57.32 -22.54
CA LEU A 43 3.96 56.71 -21.57
C LEU A 43 3.39 55.38 -22.08
N LEU A 44 2.97 55.32 -23.34
CA LEU A 44 2.41 54.11 -23.94
C LEU A 44 3.46 52.99 -24.05
N LEU A 45 4.70 53.33 -24.43
CA LEU A 45 5.83 52.38 -24.43
C LEU A 45 6.16 51.89 -23.01
N SER A 46 6.13 52.78 -22.02
CA SER A 46 6.35 52.43 -20.61
C SER A 46 5.28 51.45 -20.10
N LEU A 47 3.99 51.76 -20.34
CA LEU A 47 2.87 50.87 -20.00
C LEU A 47 2.97 49.52 -20.70
N PHE A 48 3.39 49.50 -21.97
CA PHE A 48 3.58 48.26 -22.72
C PHE A 48 4.71 47.40 -22.13
N ASN A 49 5.83 48.01 -21.75
CA ASN A 49 6.95 47.30 -21.11
C ASN A 49 6.55 46.76 -19.73
N GLN A 50 5.88 47.57 -18.90
CA GLN A 50 5.34 47.12 -17.62
C GLN A 50 4.33 45.97 -17.81
N GLY A 51 3.45 46.06 -18.80
CA GLY A 51 2.50 45.00 -19.13
C GLY A 51 3.19 43.69 -19.54
N ARG A 52 4.30 43.75 -20.31
CA ARG A 52 5.09 42.56 -20.66
C ARG A 52 5.77 41.95 -19.44
N LEU A 53 6.35 42.77 -18.57
CA LEU A 53 6.97 42.32 -17.32
C LEU A 53 5.95 41.67 -16.38
N LEU A 54 4.79 42.29 -16.17
CA LEU A 54 3.72 41.74 -15.34
C LEU A 54 3.18 40.41 -15.89
N ASN A 55 2.98 40.32 -17.21
CA ASN A 55 2.57 39.07 -17.85
C ASN A 55 3.63 37.96 -17.71
N ALA A 56 4.91 38.31 -17.85
CA ALA A 56 6.01 37.37 -17.64
C ALA A 56 6.08 36.87 -16.19
N LYS A 57 5.91 37.77 -15.22
CA LYS A 57 5.86 37.43 -13.80
C LYS A 57 4.67 36.52 -13.48
N ALA A 58 3.46 36.85 -13.98
CA ALA A 58 2.28 36.03 -13.80
C ALA A 58 2.46 34.62 -14.40
N LYS A 59 3.04 34.53 -15.60
CA LYS A 59 3.39 33.24 -16.23
C LYS A 59 4.38 32.44 -15.37
N GLN A 60 5.41 33.11 -14.84
CA GLN A 60 6.42 32.45 -14.01
C GLN A 60 5.83 31.94 -12.69
N ASN A 61 4.95 32.72 -12.04
CA ASN A 61 4.16 32.32 -10.86
C ASN A 61 3.35 31.05 -11.16
N HIS A 62 2.53 31.07 -12.21
CA HIS A 62 1.74 29.90 -12.58
C HIS A 62 2.60 28.68 -12.93
N THR A 63 3.77 28.90 -13.55
CA THR A 63 4.69 27.81 -13.89
C THR A 63 5.29 27.18 -12.63
N VAL A 64 5.76 27.99 -11.67
CA VAL A 64 6.36 27.46 -10.44
C VAL A 64 5.31 26.80 -9.55
N ASP A 65 4.09 27.33 -9.49
CA ASP A 65 2.97 26.74 -8.75
C ASP A 65 2.58 25.39 -9.36
N ALA A 66 2.42 25.33 -10.69
CA ALA A 66 2.12 24.09 -11.39
C ALA A 66 3.24 23.05 -11.21
N ALA A 67 4.50 23.47 -11.26
CA ALA A 67 5.65 22.59 -11.08
C ALA A 67 5.72 22.05 -9.65
N ALA A 68 5.60 22.92 -8.64
CA ALA A 68 5.61 22.53 -7.23
C ALA A 68 4.44 21.60 -6.89
N TYR A 69 3.22 21.95 -7.30
CA TYR A 69 2.05 21.09 -7.10
C TYR A 69 2.21 19.74 -7.79
N SER A 70 2.75 19.69 -9.01
CA SER A 70 2.98 18.43 -9.73
C SER A 70 4.01 17.54 -9.05
N GLY A 71 5.08 18.14 -8.51
CA GLY A 71 6.05 17.40 -7.69
C GLY A 71 5.41 16.76 -6.46
N ALA A 72 4.61 17.52 -5.71
CA ALA A 72 3.92 17.01 -4.53
C ALA A 72 2.87 15.95 -4.91
N LEU A 73 2.17 16.13 -6.02
CA LEU A 73 1.22 15.15 -6.54
C LEU A 73 1.90 13.81 -6.88
N ILE A 74 3.08 13.84 -7.50
CA ILE A 74 3.83 12.61 -7.81
C ILE A 74 4.34 11.93 -6.53
N GLN A 75 4.83 12.68 -5.54
CA GLN A 75 5.18 12.12 -4.24
C GLN A 75 3.97 11.47 -3.55
N ALA A 76 2.83 12.15 -3.48
CA ALA A 76 1.61 11.62 -2.88
C ALA A 76 1.14 10.33 -3.60
N ARG A 77 1.21 10.29 -4.94
CA ARG A 77 0.92 9.09 -5.73
C ARG A 77 1.87 7.94 -5.43
N ALA A 78 3.17 8.19 -5.26
CA ALA A 78 4.14 7.18 -4.89
C ALA A 78 3.85 6.59 -3.49
N LEU A 79 3.50 7.42 -2.51
CA LEU A 79 3.13 6.97 -1.17
C LEU A 79 1.81 6.16 -1.16
N ASN A 80 0.83 6.59 -1.95
CA ASN A 80 -0.41 5.83 -2.15
C ASN A 80 -0.15 4.50 -2.86
N MET A 81 0.73 4.47 -3.86
CA MET A 81 1.15 3.23 -4.52
C MET A 81 1.79 2.26 -3.51
N GLN A 82 2.67 2.76 -2.64
CA GLN A 82 3.24 1.93 -1.57
C GLN A 82 2.16 1.37 -0.64
N SER A 83 1.12 2.16 -0.34
CA SER A 83 -0.01 1.71 0.46
C SER A 83 -0.79 0.57 -0.20
N TYR A 84 -1.04 0.68 -1.50
CA TYR A 84 -1.68 -0.40 -2.27
C TYR A 84 -0.80 -1.65 -2.35
N ILE A 85 0.52 -1.50 -2.47
CA ILE A 85 1.45 -2.64 -2.48
C ILE A 85 1.40 -3.37 -1.14
N ASN A 86 1.48 -2.65 -0.02
CA ASN A 86 1.40 -3.25 1.32
C ASN A 86 0.08 -4.01 1.51
N LEU A 87 -1.05 -3.43 1.09
CA LEU A 87 -2.36 -4.10 1.15
C LEU A 87 -2.45 -5.32 0.22
N ALA A 88 -1.89 -5.23 -0.99
CA ALA A 88 -1.83 -6.36 -1.93
C ALA A 88 -1.00 -7.52 -1.37
N GLN A 89 0.17 -7.23 -0.76
CA GLN A 89 0.98 -8.23 -0.09
C GLN A 89 0.17 -8.97 1.00
N VAL A 90 -0.58 -8.25 1.84
CA VAL A 90 -1.48 -8.85 2.84
C VAL A 90 -2.55 -9.73 2.18
N GLY A 91 -3.17 -9.27 1.10
CA GLY A 91 -4.17 -10.04 0.34
C GLY A 91 -3.61 -11.36 -0.19
N HIS A 92 -2.40 -11.33 -0.76
CA HIS A 92 -1.71 -12.53 -1.24
C HIS A 92 -1.34 -13.48 -0.08
N GLN A 93 -0.93 -12.97 1.08
CA GLN A 93 -0.70 -13.77 2.28
C GLN A 93 -1.99 -14.48 2.74
N MET A 94 -3.14 -13.81 2.67
CA MET A 94 -4.43 -14.43 2.99
C MET A 94 -4.80 -15.53 1.99
N ALA A 95 -4.58 -15.30 0.68
CA ALA A 95 -4.80 -16.32 -0.33
C ALA A 95 -3.95 -17.57 -0.07
N MET A 96 -2.67 -17.40 0.25
CA MET A 96 -1.77 -18.49 0.62
C MET A 96 -2.24 -19.25 1.87
N ALA A 97 -2.73 -18.55 2.90
CA ALA A 97 -3.31 -19.18 4.09
C ALA A 97 -4.53 -20.07 3.74
N HIS A 98 -5.41 -19.61 2.85
CA HIS A 98 -6.56 -20.39 2.38
C HIS A 98 -6.11 -21.62 1.58
N LEU A 99 -5.10 -21.48 0.72
CA LEU A 99 -4.59 -22.57 -0.11
C LEU A 99 -3.95 -23.69 0.72
N VAL A 100 -3.11 -23.37 1.72
CA VAL A 100 -2.54 -24.41 2.60
C VAL A 100 -3.62 -25.12 3.41
N THR A 101 -4.66 -24.39 3.82
CA THR A 101 -5.81 -24.92 4.58
C THR A 101 -6.64 -25.88 3.73
N LEU A 102 -6.91 -25.49 2.48
CA LEU A 102 -7.63 -26.34 1.53
C LEU A 102 -6.85 -27.61 1.20
N ALA A 103 -5.53 -27.49 1.04
CA ALA A 103 -4.68 -28.64 0.76
C ALA A 103 -4.56 -29.61 1.96
N SER A 104 -4.46 -29.10 3.21
CA SER A 104 -4.46 -29.96 4.39
C SER A 104 -5.80 -30.68 4.56
N TRP A 105 -6.91 -29.99 4.29
CA TRP A 105 -8.24 -30.58 4.26
C TRP A 105 -8.41 -31.64 3.16
N ALA A 106 -7.90 -31.39 1.95
CA ALA A 106 -7.95 -32.35 0.85
C ALA A 106 -7.17 -33.63 1.19
N LYS A 107 -5.97 -33.46 1.76
CA LYS A 107 -5.13 -34.57 2.23
C LYS A 107 -5.78 -35.34 3.37
N PHE A 108 -6.36 -34.63 4.34
CA PHE A 108 -7.16 -35.21 5.42
C PHE A 108 -8.30 -36.06 4.88
N SER A 109 -9.07 -35.53 3.92
CA SER A 109 -10.22 -36.23 3.35
C SER A 109 -9.79 -37.48 2.56
N ALA A 110 -8.65 -37.42 1.86
CA ALA A 110 -8.09 -38.56 1.16
C ALA A 110 -7.63 -39.69 2.11
N THR A 111 -7.01 -39.34 3.25
CA THR A 111 -6.59 -40.35 4.24
C THR A 111 -7.79 -40.89 5.03
N GLU A 112 -8.80 -40.05 5.26
CA GLU A 112 -10.10 -40.44 5.84
C GLU A 112 -10.82 -41.48 4.98
N PHE A 113 -10.85 -41.26 3.67
CA PHE A 113 -11.39 -42.22 2.72
C PHE A 113 -10.68 -43.58 2.79
N ARG A 114 -9.35 -43.59 2.93
CA ARG A 114 -8.59 -44.84 3.08
C ARG A 114 -8.93 -45.60 4.36
N GLN A 115 -9.22 -44.89 5.45
CA GLN A 115 -9.69 -45.54 6.68
C GLN A 115 -11.12 -46.04 6.56
N TYR A 116 -11.98 -45.26 5.88
CA TYR A 116 -13.37 -45.62 5.62
C TYR A 116 -13.45 -46.94 4.84
N THR A 117 -12.66 -47.08 3.77
CA THR A 117 -12.63 -48.32 2.95
C THR A 117 -12.08 -49.53 3.70
N ARG A 118 -11.18 -49.29 4.66
CA ARG A 118 -10.65 -50.33 5.57
C ARG A 118 -11.58 -50.64 6.74
N ALA A 119 -12.71 -49.95 6.86
CA ALA A 119 -13.61 -50.04 8.00
C ALA A 119 -12.88 -49.86 9.35
N ASN A 120 -11.99 -48.88 9.43
CA ASN A 120 -11.18 -48.61 10.61
C ASN A 120 -11.35 -47.16 11.11
N PRO A 121 -12.38 -46.88 11.94
CA PRO A 121 -13.44 -47.78 12.39
C PRO A 121 -14.55 -47.96 11.33
N PRO A 122 -15.44 -48.95 11.47
CA PRO A 122 -16.57 -49.09 10.55
C PRO A 122 -17.53 -47.90 10.63
N ALA A 123 -18.05 -47.43 9.50
CA ALA A 123 -18.91 -46.25 9.46
C ALA A 123 -20.21 -46.39 10.28
N TYR A 124 -20.79 -47.59 10.34
CA TYR A 124 -21.96 -47.86 11.17
C TYR A 124 -21.66 -47.69 12.67
N LEU A 125 -20.42 -47.94 13.11
CA LEU A 125 -20.01 -47.75 14.50
C LEU A 125 -19.97 -46.26 14.82
N ILE A 126 -19.41 -45.45 13.92
CA ILE A 126 -19.42 -43.98 14.05
C ILE A 126 -20.87 -43.46 14.11
N GLY A 127 -21.74 -43.97 13.25
CA GLY A 127 -23.16 -43.59 13.23
C GLY A 127 -23.91 -43.99 14.49
N MET A 128 -23.66 -45.21 14.98
CA MET A 128 -24.22 -45.67 16.25
C MET A 128 -23.78 -44.73 17.37
N MET A 129 -22.47 -44.54 17.55
CA MET A 129 -21.89 -43.84 18.70
C MET A 129 -22.18 -42.33 18.71
N PHE A 130 -22.09 -41.67 17.55
CA PHE A 130 -22.10 -40.21 17.47
C PHE A 130 -23.29 -39.65 16.68
N GLY A 131 -24.07 -40.49 16.00
CA GLY A 131 -25.25 -40.10 15.23
C GLY A 131 -25.06 -40.16 13.71
N ALA A 132 -26.18 -40.13 12.99
CA ALA A 132 -26.22 -40.30 11.53
C ALA A 132 -25.40 -39.23 10.78
N ASP A 133 -25.35 -38.01 11.29
CA ASP A 133 -24.59 -36.92 10.68
C ASP A 133 -23.09 -37.23 10.63
N HIS A 134 -22.51 -37.76 11.72
CA HIS A 134 -21.11 -38.18 11.75
C HIS A 134 -20.82 -39.37 10.84
N GLN A 135 -21.75 -40.33 10.73
CA GLN A 135 -21.63 -41.41 9.74
C GLN A 135 -21.63 -40.86 8.31
N SER A 136 -22.53 -39.93 8.02
CA SER A 136 -22.65 -39.32 6.70
C SER A 136 -21.41 -38.51 6.34
N ALA A 137 -20.84 -37.76 7.30
CA ALA A 137 -19.61 -37.00 7.14
C ALA A 137 -18.44 -37.93 6.84
N TYR A 138 -18.28 -38.99 7.63
CA TYR A 138 -17.22 -39.97 7.39
C TYR A 138 -17.38 -40.68 6.03
N ALA A 139 -18.62 -40.99 5.62
CA ALA A 139 -18.92 -41.58 4.31
C ALA A 139 -18.78 -40.59 3.14
N ALA A 140 -18.80 -39.28 3.40
CA ALA A 140 -18.61 -38.24 2.40
C ALA A 140 -17.16 -38.19 1.91
N SER A 141 -16.20 -38.66 2.72
CA SER A 141 -14.79 -38.82 2.32
C SER A 141 -14.62 -39.62 1.03
N ARG A 142 -15.57 -40.51 0.68
CA ARG A 142 -15.58 -41.24 -0.61
C ARG A 142 -15.55 -40.33 -1.83
N ARG A 143 -16.10 -39.12 -1.74
CA ARG A 143 -16.06 -38.12 -2.81
C ARG A 143 -14.69 -37.46 -2.93
N ALA A 144 -13.83 -37.58 -1.92
CA ALA A 144 -12.47 -37.05 -1.91
C ALA A 144 -11.46 -37.94 -2.65
N SER A 145 -11.87 -39.08 -3.24
CA SER A 145 -10.99 -39.89 -4.08
C SER A 145 -10.46 -39.13 -5.28
N SER A 146 -11.24 -38.18 -5.83
CA SER A 146 -10.82 -37.29 -6.91
C SER A 146 -9.88 -36.16 -6.44
N LEU A 147 -9.79 -35.94 -5.13
CA LEU A 147 -8.92 -34.91 -4.52
C LEU A 147 -7.56 -35.49 -4.10
N LEU A 148 -7.31 -36.79 -4.28
CA LEU A 148 -6.02 -37.42 -3.96
C LEU A 148 -4.87 -36.76 -4.72
N SER A 149 -5.07 -36.46 -6.01
CA SER A 149 -4.08 -35.76 -6.85
C SER A 149 -3.82 -34.32 -6.39
N ILE A 150 -4.78 -33.71 -5.69
CA ILE A 150 -4.67 -32.35 -5.13
C ILE A 150 -3.86 -32.32 -3.82
N ALA A 151 -3.60 -33.49 -3.23
CA ALA A 151 -2.82 -33.63 -2.00
C ALA A 151 -1.39 -34.17 -2.22
N GLU A 152 -0.99 -34.42 -3.46
CA GLU A 152 0.36 -34.88 -3.85
C GLU A 152 1.23 -33.70 -4.35
N ARG A 153 2.57 -33.81 -4.32
CA ARG A 153 3.45 -32.72 -4.78
C ARG A 153 3.24 -32.40 -6.26
N GLY A 154 3.32 -31.12 -6.62
CA GLY A 154 3.15 -30.63 -8.00
C GLY A 154 1.69 -30.41 -8.40
N ASN A 155 0.77 -30.43 -7.43
CA ASN A 155 -0.65 -30.23 -7.67
C ASN A 155 -1.04 -28.76 -7.94
N GLU A 156 -2.28 -28.56 -8.40
CA GLU A 156 -2.80 -27.23 -8.75
C GLU A 156 -2.79 -26.23 -7.58
N LEU A 157 -3.10 -26.66 -6.35
CA LEU A 157 -3.07 -25.77 -5.17
C LEU A 157 -1.65 -25.34 -4.81
N GLU A 158 -0.67 -26.23 -4.93
CA GLU A 158 0.75 -25.89 -4.73
C GLU A 158 1.22 -24.88 -5.79
N GLN A 159 0.79 -25.03 -7.04
CA GLN A 159 1.10 -24.09 -8.12
C GLN A 159 0.47 -22.72 -7.88
N HIS A 160 -0.81 -22.66 -7.48
CA HIS A 160 -1.45 -21.40 -7.10
C HIS A 160 -0.79 -20.76 -5.89
N TYR A 161 -0.40 -21.55 -4.89
CA TYR A 161 0.34 -21.06 -3.72
C TYR A 161 1.67 -20.44 -4.14
N ALA A 162 2.47 -21.17 -4.94
CA ALA A 162 3.75 -20.71 -5.46
C ALA A 162 3.59 -19.44 -6.30
N ARG A 163 2.51 -19.32 -7.09
CA ARG A 163 2.25 -18.11 -7.87
C ARG A 163 1.95 -16.90 -6.99
N HIS A 164 1.19 -17.06 -5.90
CA HIS A 164 0.97 -15.98 -4.95
C HIS A 164 2.27 -15.58 -4.24
N ASP A 165 3.11 -16.56 -3.88
CA ASP A 165 4.41 -16.32 -3.26
C ASP A 165 5.37 -15.59 -4.20
N GLU A 166 5.46 -16.01 -5.47
CA GLU A 166 6.24 -15.34 -6.53
C GLU A 166 5.77 -13.89 -6.73
N ILE A 167 4.47 -13.63 -6.82
CA ILE A 167 3.96 -12.26 -6.97
C ILE A 167 4.38 -11.38 -5.79
N VAL A 168 4.38 -11.92 -4.57
CA VAL A 168 4.79 -11.15 -3.38
C VAL A 168 6.28 -10.86 -3.38
N ASN A 169 7.12 -11.86 -3.64
CA ASN A 169 8.57 -11.76 -3.55
C ASN A 169 9.23 -11.09 -4.76
N ASP A 170 8.74 -11.40 -5.96
CA ASP A 170 9.43 -11.06 -7.22
C ASP A 170 8.74 -9.92 -7.97
N VAL A 171 7.49 -9.58 -7.64
CA VAL A 171 6.78 -8.48 -8.30
C VAL A 171 6.50 -7.33 -7.32
N LEU A 172 5.73 -7.59 -6.26
CA LEU A 172 5.29 -6.52 -5.36
C LEU A 172 6.44 -5.94 -4.55
N LEU A 173 7.38 -6.78 -4.08
CA LEU A 173 8.55 -6.31 -3.35
C LEU A 173 9.53 -5.54 -4.25
N GLU A 174 9.75 -6.00 -5.49
CA GLU A 174 10.58 -5.27 -6.46
C GLU A 174 9.99 -3.89 -6.77
N VAL A 175 8.68 -3.83 -7.03
CA VAL A 175 7.98 -2.55 -7.26
C VAL A 175 8.04 -1.65 -6.03
N ALA A 176 7.91 -2.19 -4.82
CA ALA A 176 8.05 -1.41 -3.58
C ALA A 176 9.43 -0.73 -3.51
N TYR A 177 10.50 -1.50 -3.73
CA TYR A 177 11.86 -0.95 -3.73
C TYR A 177 12.08 0.05 -4.86
N ALA A 178 11.58 -0.20 -6.07
CA ALA A 178 11.69 0.73 -7.18
C ALA A 178 10.96 2.06 -6.89
N VAL A 179 9.78 2.01 -6.27
CA VAL A 179 9.04 3.22 -5.84
C VAL A 179 9.83 3.99 -4.77
N GLN A 180 10.44 3.29 -3.82
CA GLN A 180 11.28 3.91 -2.79
C GLN A 180 12.54 4.56 -3.38
N GLU A 181 13.25 3.84 -4.25
CA GLU A 181 14.50 4.31 -4.86
C GLU A 181 14.25 5.52 -5.79
N SER A 182 13.15 5.47 -6.55
CA SER A 182 12.77 6.55 -7.49
C SER A 182 11.96 7.68 -6.85
N PHE A 183 11.75 7.67 -5.53
CA PHE A 183 10.83 8.59 -4.85
C PHE A 183 11.16 10.07 -5.09
N LYS A 184 12.43 10.46 -4.89
CA LYS A 184 12.89 11.86 -5.12
C LYS A 184 13.06 12.15 -6.61
N SER A 185 13.63 11.23 -7.38
CA SER A 185 13.92 11.46 -8.81
C SER A 185 12.65 11.60 -9.66
N SER A 186 11.59 10.84 -9.37
CA SER A 186 10.30 10.94 -10.07
C SER A 186 9.62 12.29 -9.82
N ARG A 187 9.71 12.82 -8.59
CA ARG A 187 9.27 14.18 -8.26
C ARG A 187 10.04 15.21 -9.08
N ASP A 188 11.37 15.13 -9.05
CA ASP A 188 12.25 16.11 -9.72
C ASP A 188 12.06 16.10 -11.24
N ALA A 189 11.84 14.91 -11.83
CA ALA A 189 11.51 14.75 -13.24
C ALA A 189 10.17 15.42 -13.61
N ALA A 190 9.13 15.24 -12.78
CA ALA A 190 7.83 15.87 -13.01
C ALA A 190 7.90 17.41 -12.92
N ILE A 191 8.66 17.94 -11.96
CA ILE A 191 8.94 19.38 -11.86
C ILE A 191 9.63 19.87 -13.14
N HIS A 192 10.68 19.18 -13.57
CA HIS A 192 11.43 19.54 -14.78
C HIS A 192 10.55 19.51 -16.04
N GLU A 193 9.69 18.50 -16.18
CA GLU A 193 8.77 18.36 -17.32
C GLU A 193 7.77 19.52 -17.40
N VAL A 194 7.17 19.90 -16.27
CA VAL A 194 6.22 21.04 -16.22
C VAL A 194 6.89 22.35 -16.58
N ILE A 195 8.11 22.59 -16.08
CA ILE A 195 8.86 23.81 -16.41
C ILE A 195 9.21 23.83 -17.90
N THR A 196 9.66 22.68 -18.45
CA THR A 196 10.00 22.54 -19.87
C THR A 196 8.78 22.78 -20.77
N ALA A 197 7.62 22.25 -20.40
CA ALA A 197 6.37 22.46 -21.13
C ALA A 197 5.93 23.94 -21.17
N ASN A 198 6.24 24.72 -20.13
CA ASN A 198 5.91 26.14 -20.06
C ASN A 198 6.94 27.06 -20.75
N TYR A 199 8.16 26.56 -20.99
CA TYR A 199 9.26 27.29 -21.62
C TYR A 199 9.91 26.51 -22.79
N PRO A 200 9.16 26.10 -23.82
CA PRO A 200 9.65 25.18 -24.87
C PRO A 200 10.76 25.72 -25.79
N LYS A 201 11.01 27.03 -25.76
CA LYS A 201 12.07 27.71 -26.53
C LYS A 201 13.29 28.07 -25.68
N HIS A 202 13.31 27.68 -24.41
CA HIS A 202 14.38 27.99 -23.48
C HIS A 202 15.08 26.71 -23.05
N GLN A 203 16.35 26.84 -22.70
CA GLN A 203 17.11 25.76 -22.10
C GLN A 203 16.81 25.70 -20.61
N ILE A 204 16.34 24.55 -20.14
CA ILE A 204 15.96 24.33 -18.74
C ILE A 204 17.09 23.60 -18.01
N THR A 205 17.58 24.19 -16.92
CA THR A 205 18.70 23.62 -16.16
C THR A 205 18.33 23.49 -14.69
N HIS A 206 18.44 22.28 -14.14
CA HIS A 206 18.33 22.03 -12.69
C HIS A 206 19.67 22.36 -12.00
N LEU A 207 19.64 23.18 -10.94
CA LEU A 207 20.83 23.62 -10.23
C LEU A 207 20.80 23.19 -8.75
N ASN A 208 21.80 22.40 -8.33
CA ASN A 208 21.98 22.04 -6.91
C ASN A 208 22.39 23.26 -6.04
N LYS A 209 23.10 24.21 -6.64
CA LYS A 209 23.37 25.55 -6.08
C LYS A 209 23.15 26.56 -7.20
N LEU A 210 22.41 27.63 -6.94
CA LEU A 210 22.30 28.78 -7.84
C LEU A 210 23.64 29.52 -7.86
N GLN A 211 24.66 28.97 -8.52
CA GLN A 211 25.86 29.71 -8.89
C GLN A 211 25.67 30.23 -10.31
N LEU A 212 25.77 31.55 -10.46
CA LEU A 212 25.74 32.22 -11.75
C LEU A 212 27.02 31.85 -12.52
N SER A 213 26.91 31.07 -13.59
CA SER A 213 27.94 31.05 -14.63
C SER A 213 27.62 32.11 -15.68
N GLN A 214 28.48 33.12 -15.80
CA GLN A 214 28.35 34.29 -16.69
C GLN A 214 28.59 34.00 -18.19
N ALA A 215 28.18 32.84 -18.73
CA ALA A 215 28.67 32.40 -20.04
C ALA A 215 27.63 32.22 -21.16
N GLU A 216 26.33 32.40 -20.92
CA GLU A 216 25.29 32.29 -21.95
C GLU A 216 24.24 33.42 -21.84
N PRO A 217 23.58 33.82 -22.95
CA PRO A 217 22.59 34.88 -22.92
C PRO A 217 21.40 34.49 -22.02
N ALA A 218 21.20 35.25 -20.95
CA ALA A 218 20.19 35.01 -19.92
C ALA A 218 18.73 35.08 -20.44
N GLU A 219 18.53 35.60 -21.65
CA GLU A 219 17.24 35.62 -22.35
C GLU A 219 16.74 34.21 -22.74
N ALA A 220 17.63 33.23 -22.93
CA ALA A 220 17.28 31.88 -23.42
C ALA A 220 17.34 30.78 -22.35
N GLN A 221 17.67 31.11 -21.09
CA GLN A 221 17.85 30.13 -20.03
C GLN A 221 16.82 30.27 -18.90
N VAL A 222 16.33 29.12 -18.42
CA VAL A 222 15.50 29.04 -17.22
C VAL A 222 16.16 28.05 -16.26
N HIS A 223 16.47 28.54 -15.06
CA HIS A 223 17.04 27.72 -14.01
C HIS A 223 15.98 27.39 -12.98
N TRP A 224 16.01 26.17 -12.47
CA TRP A 224 15.22 25.83 -11.31
C TRP A 224 16.03 25.09 -10.26
N ARG A 225 15.59 25.24 -9.01
CA ARG A 225 16.21 24.63 -7.84
C ARG A 225 15.12 24.14 -6.89
N LEU A 226 15.40 23.01 -6.25
CA LEU A 226 14.61 22.50 -5.14
C LEU A 226 15.24 22.87 -3.80
N ILE A 227 14.39 23.19 -2.82
CA ILE A 227 14.75 23.25 -1.40
C ILE A 227 13.84 22.28 -0.66
N ASP A 228 14.37 21.11 -0.31
CA ASP A 228 13.71 20.20 0.61
C ASP A 228 13.69 20.83 2.01
N LEU A 229 12.52 20.91 2.65
CA LEU A 229 12.38 21.48 3.99
C LEU A 229 12.58 20.43 5.10
N GLU A 230 13.10 19.27 4.73
CA GLU A 230 13.38 18.14 5.62
C GLU A 230 14.83 18.19 6.12
N PRO A 231 15.08 18.02 7.43
CA PRO A 231 16.41 17.74 7.96
C PRO A 231 16.89 16.36 7.48
N GLU A 232 18.01 16.29 6.78
CA GLU A 232 18.76 15.04 6.54
C GLU A 232 19.45 14.58 7.85
N PRO A 233 19.44 13.26 8.16
CA PRO A 233 19.90 12.21 7.24
C PRO A 233 18.95 11.03 6.93
N ASP A 234 17.78 10.92 7.57
CA ASP A 234 16.93 9.73 7.41
C ASP A 234 15.86 9.89 6.32
N SER A 235 15.79 8.95 5.37
CA SER A 235 14.73 8.86 4.36
C SER A 235 13.34 8.82 5.01
N PHE A 236 12.37 9.56 4.45
CA PHE A 236 10.99 9.61 4.95
C PHE A 236 10.31 8.23 4.98
N ILE A 237 10.60 7.39 3.99
CA ILE A 237 10.15 6.00 3.92
C ILE A 237 11.33 5.06 4.09
N THR A 238 11.11 3.95 4.79
CA THR A 238 12.12 2.91 5.04
C THR A 238 11.52 1.52 4.89
N ALA A 239 12.40 0.55 4.61
CA ALA A 239 12.03 -0.85 4.53
C ALA A 239 12.14 -1.49 5.92
N TYR A 240 11.02 -2.04 6.40
CA TYR A 240 10.95 -2.76 7.65
C TYR A 240 11.04 -4.27 7.41
N LYS A 241 11.82 -4.92 8.28
CA LYS A 241 11.86 -6.38 8.31
C LYS A 241 10.50 -6.93 8.80
N PRO A 242 10.09 -8.10 8.30
CA PRO A 242 8.84 -8.75 8.71
C PRO A 242 8.95 -9.36 10.11
N GLU A 243 9.01 -8.51 11.13
CA GLU A 243 9.17 -8.89 12.54
C GLU A 243 7.81 -8.92 13.28
N GLY A 244 7.86 -9.09 14.62
CA GLY A 244 6.71 -9.46 15.46
C GLY A 244 5.41 -8.67 15.22
N ASN A 245 5.48 -7.35 15.01
CA ASN A 245 4.29 -6.52 14.77
C ASN A 245 3.61 -6.86 13.43
N TYR A 246 4.39 -7.09 12.37
CA TYR A 246 3.83 -7.46 11.07
C TYR A 246 3.21 -8.85 11.09
N ARG A 247 3.88 -9.82 11.72
CA ARG A 247 3.31 -11.17 11.91
C ARG A 247 2.00 -11.12 12.70
N SER A 248 1.92 -10.27 13.74
CA SER A 248 0.71 -10.04 14.52
C SER A 248 -0.42 -9.46 13.68
N LEU A 249 -0.13 -8.47 12.82
CA LEU A 249 -1.07 -7.93 11.85
C LEU A 249 -1.63 -9.03 10.93
N ILE A 250 -0.75 -9.79 10.27
CA ILE A 250 -1.16 -10.87 9.36
C ILE A 250 -2.01 -11.92 10.07
N THR A 251 -1.65 -12.29 11.31
CA THR A 251 -2.43 -13.22 12.13
C THR A 251 -3.81 -12.65 12.48
N SER A 252 -3.89 -11.35 12.78
CA SER A 252 -5.15 -10.65 13.08
C SER A 252 -6.06 -10.59 11.86
N VAL A 253 -5.51 -10.34 10.67
CA VAL A 253 -6.27 -10.34 9.41
C VAL A 253 -6.77 -11.75 9.09
N ALA A 254 -5.96 -12.79 9.30
CA ALA A 254 -6.39 -14.18 9.13
C ALA A 254 -7.58 -14.51 10.05
N GLY A 255 -7.60 -13.97 11.27
CA GLY A 255 -8.71 -14.13 12.23
C GLY A 255 -10.05 -13.54 11.79
N VAL A 256 -10.11 -12.74 10.73
CA VAL A 256 -11.37 -12.27 10.13
C VAL A 256 -12.07 -13.40 9.35
N TYR A 257 -11.31 -14.38 8.86
CA TYR A 257 -11.81 -15.45 8.01
C TYR A 257 -12.11 -16.70 8.84
N LYS A 258 -13.41 -17.00 9.03
CA LYS A 258 -13.87 -18.22 9.73
C LYS A 258 -13.27 -19.52 9.21
N PHE A 259 -12.95 -19.58 7.91
CA PHE A 259 -12.33 -20.78 7.32
C PHE A 259 -10.92 -21.06 7.85
N LEU A 260 -10.20 -20.03 8.30
CA LEU A 260 -8.85 -20.13 8.85
C LEU A 260 -8.83 -20.34 10.37
N GLU A 261 -9.99 -20.26 11.03
CA GLU A 261 -10.10 -20.54 12.47
C GLU A 261 -9.72 -22.00 12.80
N PRO A 262 -9.36 -22.28 14.07
CA PRO A 262 -9.17 -23.65 14.54
C PRO A 262 -10.40 -24.52 14.28
N ARG A 263 -10.21 -25.63 13.59
CA ARG A 263 -11.25 -26.59 13.19
C ARG A 263 -11.33 -27.71 14.22
N ASN A 264 -11.58 -27.34 15.48
CA ASN A 264 -11.62 -28.26 16.61
C ASN A 264 -13.06 -28.64 16.95
N HIS A 265 -13.36 -29.93 16.99
CA HIS A 265 -14.69 -30.42 17.36
C HIS A 265 -14.56 -31.73 18.15
N GLU A 266 -15.37 -31.88 19.20
CA GLU A 266 -15.50 -33.11 19.96
C GLU A 266 -16.96 -33.56 19.94
N ALA A 267 -17.18 -34.84 19.68
CA ALA A 267 -18.47 -35.47 19.87
C ALA A 267 -18.32 -36.67 20.80
N SER A 268 -19.31 -36.91 21.65
CA SER A 268 -19.33 -38.06 22.56
C SER A 268 -20.66 -38.78 22.49
N ASN A 269 -20.65 -40.08 22.80
CA ASN A 269 -21.87 -40.87 22.81
C ASN A 269 -22.71 -40.56 24.07
N SER A 270 -24.04 -40.69 23.99
CA SER A 270 -24.93 -40.23 25.07
C SER A 270 -25.17 -41.23 26.21
N TRP A 271 -24.63 -42.45 26.12
CA TRP A 271 -24.86 -43.52 27.11
C TRP A 271 -23.57 -44.03 27.74
N ALA A 272 -23.67 -44.67 28.90
CA ALA A 272 -22.52 -45.28 29.55
C ALA A 272 -22.01 -46.49 28.74
N ILE A 273 -20.73 -46.50 28.39
CA ILE A 273 -20.09 -47.58 27.63
C ILE A 273 -19.54 -48.68 28.54
N SER A 274 -19.03 -48.31 29.71
CA SER A 274 -18.41 -49.21 30.66
C SER A 274 -18.93 -48.94 32.06
N THR A 275 -19.32 -49.99 32.77
CA THR A 275 -19.70 -49.91 34.19
C THR A 275 -18.52 -49.57 35.08
N HIS A 276 -17.29 -49.90 34.64
CA HIS A 276 -16.06 -49.55 35.35
C HIS A 276 -15.69 -48.08 35.18
N CYS A 277 -16.10 -47.47 34.06
CA CYS A 277 -15.80 -46.08 33.71
C CYS A 277 -17.10 -45.32 33.39
N PRO A 278 -18.07 -45.23 34.33
CA PRO A 278 -19.44 -44.80 34.01
C PRO A 278 -19.54 -43.31 33.66
N HIS A 279 -18.53 -42.51 34.01
CA HIS A 279 -18.43 -41.08 33.74
C HIS A 279 -17.74 -40.75 32.40
N LEU A 280 -17.09 -41.73 31.76
CA LEU A 280 -16.39 -41.53 30.50
C LEU A 280 -17.24 -42.01 29.32
N ARG A 281 -16.96 -41.48 28.13
CA ARG A 281 -17.69 -41.78 26.89
C ARG A 281 -16.72 -42.16 25.79
N HIS A 282 -17.20 -42.76 24.72
CA HIS A 282 -16.46 -42.73 23.47
C HIS A 282 -16.39 -41.30 22.96
N GLU A 283 -15.26 -40.92 22.37
CA GLU A 283 -15.06 -39.57 21.85
C GLU A 283 -14.63 -39.63 20.38
N LEU A 284 -15.13 -38.68 19.60
CA LEU A 284 -14.68 -38.40 18.24
C LEU A 284 -14.06 -37.01 18.27
N ARG A 285 -12.74 -36.95 18.07
CA ARG A 285 -11.97 -35.73 18.21
C ARG A 285 -11.46 -35.28 16.85
N ARG A 286 -11.91 -34.12 16.39
CA ARG A 286 -11.41 -33.40 15.22
C ARG A 286 -10.52 -32.27 15.70
N GLN A 287 -9.33 -32.16 15.13
CA GLN A 287 -8.42 -31.05 15.37
C GLN A 287 -7.91 -30.50 14.05
N GLY A 288 -7.89 -29.19 13.88
CA GLY A 288 -7.30 -28.57 12.71
C GLY A 288 -6.87 -27.14 13.00
N THR A 289 -5.75 -26.73 12.40
CA THR A 289 -5.24 -25.37 12.59
C THR A 289 -4.49 -24.91 11.36
N THR A 290 -4.57 -23.62 11.09
CA THR A 290 -3.80 -22.92 10.06
C THR A 290 -2.97 -21.87 10.78
N ILE A 291 -1.65 -21.97 10.70
CA ILE A 291 -0.76 -21.09 11.45
C ILE A 291 0.31 -20.47 10.54
N LEU A 292 0.65 -19.23 10.87
CA LEU A 292 1.83 -18.55 10.37
C LEU A 292 2.95 -18.79 11.38
N ASN A 293 3.92 -19.63 11.02
CA ASN A 293 5.00 -20.00 11.93
C ASN A 293 5.94 -18.80 12.21
N GLN A 294 6.87 -18.98 13.15
CA GLN A 294 7.81 -17.92 13.54
C GLN A 294 8.70 -17.46 12.38
N GLN A 295 8.92 -18.32 11.37
CA GLN A 295 9.67 -18.02 10.16
C GLN A 295 8.79 -17.38 9.07
N GLY A 296 7.56 -16.96 9.39
CA GLY A 296 6.65 -16.29 8.45
C GLY A 296 6.08 -17.19 7.36
N ASN A 297 6.09 -18.52 7.54
CA ASN A 297 5.53 -19.46 6.56
C ASN A 297 4.18 -20.00 7.03
N TRP A 298 3.24 -20.08 6.09
CA TRP A 298 1.95 -20.71 6.32
C TRP A 298 2.08 -22.22 6.36
N GLN A 299 1.36 -22.82 7.30
CA GLN A 299 1.19 -24.27 7.38
C GLN A 299 -0.19 -24.60 7.94
N SER A 300 -0.71 -25.76 7.56
CA SER A 300 -2.02 -26.21 8.02
C SER A 300 -2.03 -27.71 8.25
N ILE A 301 -2.61 -28.12 9.38
CA ILE A 301 -2.79 -29.52 9.75
C ILE A 301 -4.25 -29.79 10.08
N ASP A 302 -4.71 -30.98 9.72
CA ASP A 302 -6.06 -31.48 9.99
C ASP A 302 -5.98 -32.96 10.38
N THR A 303 -6.51 -33.32 11.55
CA THR A 303 -6.58 -34.70 12.05
C THR A 303 -7.93 -35.02 12.67
N GLN A 304 -8.36 -36.27 12.57
CA GLN A 304 -9.55 -36.78 13.23
C GLN A 304 -9.30 -38.21 13.71
N SER A 305 -9.68 -38.50 14.94
CA SER A 305 -9.56 -39.84 15.52
C SER A 305 -10.79 -40.21 16.32
N PHE A 306 -11.14 -41.50 16.26
CA PHE A 306 -12.07 -42.12 17.18
C PHE A 306 -11.30 -42.60 18.42
N HIS A 307 -11.64 -42.04 19.57
CA HIS A 307 -11.07 -42.39 20.87
C HIS A 307 -12.00 -43.37 21.57
N ALA A 308 -11.62 -44.65 21.47
CA ALA A 308 -12.39 -45.71 22.06
C ALA A 308 -12.07 -45.86 23.55
N LEU A 309 -13.02 -45.55 24.44
CA LEU A 309 -12.95 -45.92 25.84
C LEU A 309 -12.75 -47.44 26.00
N ARG A 310 -11.70 -47.79 26.74
CA ARG A 310 -11.30 -49.14 27.12
C ARG A 310 -10.98 -49.15 28.60
N SER A 311 -10.89 -50.35 29.17
CA SER A 311 -10.45 -50.52 30.54
C SER A 311 -9.71 -51.84 30.71
N ASN A 312 -8.70 -51.85 31.56
CA ASN A 312 -8.08 -53.08 32.05
C ASN A 312 -7.64 -52.93 33.51
N LYS A 313 -7.23 -54.04 34.13
CA LYS A 313 -6.83 -54.07 35.56
C LYS A 313 -5.49 -53.37 35.88
N TRP A 314 -4.71 -53.00 34.87
CA TRP A 314 -3.34 -52.50 35.04
C TRP A 314 -3.28 -50.97 35.01
N VAL A 315 -3.95 -50.35 34.03
CA VAL A 315 -3.95 -48.90 33.81
C VAL A 315 -5.31 -48.27 34.04
N GLY A 316 -6.32 -49.06 34.43
CA GLY A 316 -7.68 -48.60 34.61
C GLY A 316 -8.34 -48.28 33.26
N CYS A 317 -9.17 -47.24 33.27
CA CYS A 317 -9.82 -46.68 32.08
C CYS A 317 -8.78 -45.98 31.19
N TYR A 318 -8.93 -46.05 29.87
CA TYR A 318 -8.11 -45.27 28.94
C TYR A 318 -8.79 -45.14 27.57
N TYR A 319 -8.35 -44.17 26.78
CA TYR A 319 -8.71 -44.02 25.38
C TYR A 319 -7.71 -44.75 24.48
N ARG A 320 -8.22 -45.65 23.63
CA ARG A 320 -7.47 -46.15 22.49
C ARG A 320 -7.82 -45.32 21.28
N GLU A 321 -6.82 -44.65 20.72
CA GLU A 321 -6.98 -43.84 19.51
C GLU A 321 -7.02 -44.74 18.26
N TYR A 322 -8.01 -44.48 17.40
CA TYR A 322 -8.12 -45.00 16.05
C TYR A 322 -8.07 -43.82 15.07
N PRO A 323 -6.90 -43.55 14.45
CA PRO A 323 -6.78 -42.44 13.50
C PRO A 323 -7.68 -42.66 12.30
N MET A 324 -8.62 -41.72 12.10
CA MET A 324 -9.59 -41.76 11.02
C MET A 324 -9.10 -40.98 9.82
N GLY A 325 -8.57 -39.78 10.01
CA GLY A 325 -8.05 -38.93 8.92
C GLY A 325 -6.93 -38.04 9.41
N TRP A 326 -6.01 -37.69 8.52
CA TRP A 326 -4.87 -36.81 8.78
C TRP A 326 -4.35 -36.15 7.50
N GLY A 327 -3.93 -34.90 7.60
CA GLY A 327 -3.31 -34.16 6.51
C GLY A 327 -2.49 -33.01 7.06
N TRP A 328 -1.22 -32.92 6.69
CA TRP A 328 -0.37 -31.78 7.03
C TRP A 328 0.32 -31.26 5.77
N ILE A 329 0.13 -29.96 5.54
CA ILE A 329 0.88 -29.16 4.60
C ILE A 329 1.83 -28.29 5.43
N SER A 330 3.12 -28.58 5.32
CA SER A 330 4.16 -27.83 6.02
C SER A 330 4.77 -26.77 5.10
N GLY A 331 5.19 -25.65 5.69
CA GLY A 331 5.98 -24.65 4.99
C GLY A 331 7.44 -25.08 4.81
N ARG A 332 8.23 -24.23 4.14
CA ARG A 332 9.65 -24.49 3.81
C ARG A 332 10.49 -25.01 4.99
N PHE A 333 10.34 -24.43 6.18
CA PHE A 333 11.15 -24.79 7.36
C PHE A 333 10.65 -26.03 8.11
N ASN A 334 9.54 -26.62 7.67
CA ASN A 334 8.99 -27.87 8.21
C ASN A 334 8.90 -27.91 9.75
N SER A 335 8.55 -26.78 10.36
CA SER A 335 8.45 -26.66 11.81
C SER A 335 7.16 -27.30 12.32
N ILE A 336 7.31 -28.28 13.20
CA ILE A 336 6.17 -28.91 13.87
C ILE A 336 5.49 -27.87 14.77
N PRO A 337 4.15 -27.72 14.73
CA PRO A 337 3.45 -26.79 15.60
C PRO A 337 3.75 -27.03 17.09
N ASP A 338 3.98 -25.94 17.83
CA ASP A 338 4.30 -25.99 19.25
C ASP A 338 3.19 -26.71 20.04
N GLY A 339 3.58 -27.60 20.96
CA GLY A 339 2.65 -28.34 21.81
C GLY A 339 1.91 -29.50 21.11
N MET A 340 2.21 -29.80 19.85
CA MET A 340 1.66 -30.97 19.17
C MET A 340 2.24 -32.26 19.75
N GLU A 341 1.38 -33.12 20.29
CA GLU A 341 1.76 -34.47 20.70
C GLU A 341 1.86 -35.39 19.48
N TYR A 342 2.98 -36.08 19.36
CA TYR A 342 3.22 -37.09 18.34
C TYR A 342 4.32 -38.08 18.77
N SER A 343 4.53 -39.11 17.95
CA SER A 343 5.64 -40.04 18.02
C SER A 343 6.24 -40.16 16.62
N GLU A 344 7.56 -40.21 16.51
CA GLU A 344 8.23 -40.30 15.21
C GLU A 344 7.99 -41.66 14.53
N ASN A 345 7.91 -42.73 15.32
CA ASN A 345 7.85 -44.10 14.84
C ASN A 345 6.69 -44.87 15.51
N PRO A 346 5.43 -44.46 15.29
CA PRO A 346 4.29 -45.20 15.83
C PRO A 346 4.15 -46.56 15.11
N PRO A 347 3.73 -47.63 15.80
CA PRO A 347 3.40 -48.90 15.16
C PRO A 347 2.29 -48.73 14.12
N ASP A 348 2.42 -49.40 12.97
CA ASP A 348 1.37 -49.42 11.94
C ASP A 348 0.04 -49.97 12.47
N ASN A 349 0.15 -50.94 13.38
CA ASN A 349 -0.95 -51.54 14.12
C ASN A 349 -0.47 -52.02 15.50
N PHE A 350 -1.42 -52.42 16.33
CA PHE A 350 -1.18 -52.89 17.70
C PHE A 350 -1.47 -54.39 17.85
N SER A 351 -1.12 -55.21 16.85
CA SER A 351 -1.27 -56.68 16.93
C SER A 351 -0.19 -57.32 17.80
N ASN A 352 1.03 -56.75 17.78
CA ASN A 352 2.21 -57.32 18.45
C ASN A 352 2.42 -56.76 19.86
N GLN A 353 1.80 -55.61 20.17
CA GLN A 353 1.88 -54.94 21.48
C GLN A 353 0.58 -54.20 21.74
N ASP A 354 0.09 -54.26 22.98
CA ASP A 354 -1.06 -53.46 23.40
C ASP A 354 -0.79 -51.96 23.27
N PHE A 355 -1.79 -51.20 22.81
CA PHE A 355 -1.71 -49.74 22.69
C PHE A 355 -1.22 -49.06 23.97
N TRP A 356 -1.83 -49.36 25.12
CA TRP A 356 -1.47 -48.71 26.40
C TRP A 356 -0.03 -49.03 26.83
N ARG A 357 0.46 -50.25 26.56
CA ARG A 357 1.86 -50.63 26.86
C ARG A 357 2.81 -49.85 25.99
N TRP A 358 2.50 -49.74 24.70
CA TRP A 358 3.29 -48.97 23.77
C TRP A 358 3.35 -47.49 24.20
N VAL A 359 2.21 -46.86 24.47
CA VAL A 359 2.13 -45.47 24.93
C VAL A 359 3.00 -45.23 26.16
N GLN A 360 2.90 -46.08 27.19
CA GLN A 360 3.71 -45.96 28.41
C GLN A 360 5.21 -46.18 28.18
N SER A 361 5.58 -47.02 27.19
CA SER A 361 6.99 -47.35 26.92
C SER A 361 7.68 -46.39 25.95
N ALA A 362 6.92 -45.75 25.05
CA ALA A 362 7.47 -45.03 23.91
C ALA A 362 7.06 -43.55 23.85
N THR A 363 6.17 -43.10 24.74
CA THR A 363 5.60 -41.74 24.70
C THR A 363 5.38 -41.20 26.12
N GLN A 364 4.98 -39.94 26.22
CA GLN A 364 4.52 -39.30 27.47
C GLN A 364 3.03 -38.92 27.40
N TRP A 365 2.26 -39.56 26.51
CA TRP A 365 0.87 -39.17 26.29
C TRP A 365 0.00 -39.55 27.48
N ASP A 366 -0.94 -38.67 27.81
CA ASP A 366 -1.99 -38.98 28.76
C ASP A 366 -3.00 -39.94 28.11
N LEU A 367 -3.18 -41.11 28.73
CA LEU A 367 -4.08 -42.17 28.25
C LEU A 367 -5.56 -41.87 28.54
N LEU A 368 -5.87 -40.91 29.41
CA LEU A 368 -7.24 -40.53 29.79
C LEU A 368 -7.56 -39.07 29.49
N GLY A 369 -6.57 -38.18 29.57
CA GLY A 369 -6.70 -36.76 29.30
C GLY A 369 -6.31 -36.34 27.88
N GLY A 370 -6.31 -35.02 27.66
CA GLY A 370 -5.96 -34.39 26.39
C GLY A 370 -7.07 -34.46 25.34
N LEU A 371 -7.12 -33.46 24.45
CA LEU A 371 -8.03 -33.44 23.30
C LEU A 371 -7.30 -33.76 21.98
N GLN A 372 -6.00 -34.08 22.07
CA GLN A 372 -5.15 -34.31 20.91
C GLN A 372 -5.37 -35.67 20.25
N ASN A 373 -4.91 -35.77 19.00
CA ASN A 373 -4.92 -36.99 18.20
C ASN A 373 -3.47 -37.43 17.91
N PRO A 374 -2.71 -37.87 18.92
CA PRO A 374 -1.27 -38.02 18.76
C PRO A 374 -0.84 -39.10 17.75
N LEU A 375 -1.58 -40.20 17.58
CA LEU A 375 -1.32 -41.14 16.48
C LEU A 375 -1.67 -40.54 15.11
N ALA A 376 -2.78 -39.81 14.97
CA ALA A 376 -3.11 -39.14 13.71
C ALA A 376 -2.08 -38.05 13.37
N ASN A 377 -1.62 -37.28 14.35
CA ASN A 377 -0.55 -36.29 14.22
C ASN A 377 0.76 -36.97 13.75
N SER A 378 1.13 -38.10 14.36
CA SER A 378 2.29 -38.89 13.95
C SER A 378 2.21 -39.31 12.48
N ARG A 379 1.04 -39.77 12.03
CA ARG A 379 0.79 -40.13 10.63
C ARG A 379 0.82 -38.91 9.70
N ALA A 380 0.31 -37.76 10.16
CA ALA A 380 0.38 -36.50 9.42
C ALA A 380 1.83 -36.07 9.20
N ILE A 381 2.69 -36.20 10.21
CA ILE A 381 4.12 -35.92 10.16
C ILE A 381 4.85 -36.84 9.18
N MET A 382 4.60 -38.15 9.25
CA MET A 382 5.20 -39.12 8.33
C MET A 382 4.82 -38.88 6.87
N GLN A 383 3.56 -38.49 6.62
CA GLN A 383 3.01 -38.35 5.27
C GLN A 383 2.93 -36.90 4.79
N ARG A 384 3.57 -35.96 5.48
CA ARG A 384 3.46 -34.52 5.21
C ARG A 384 3.85 -34.16 3.78
N VAL A 385 3.20 -33.11 3.28
CA VAL A 385 3.59 -32.47 2.01
C VAL A 385 4.21 -31.13 2.38
N GLN A 386 5.42 -30.91 1.89
CA GLN A 386 6.12 -29.65 2.12
C GLN A 386 5.93 -28.79 0.89
N TRP A 387 5.33 -27.62 1.07
CA TRP A 387 5.27 -26.58 0.05
C TRP A 387 6.42 -25.61 0.24
N GLN A 388 7.00 -25.18 -0.87
CA GLN A 388 7.99 -24.11 -0.86
C GLN A 388 7.27 -22.76 -0.71
N GLY A 389 7.91 -21.81 -0.04
CA GLY A 389 7.44 -20.44 0.12
C GLY A 389 8.53 -19.53 0.67
N GLY A 390 8.53 -18.27 0.24
CA GLY A 390 9.43 -17.20 0.68
C GLY A 390 9.10 -16.68 2.08
N GLY A 391 7.87 -16.89 2.54
CA GLY A 391 7.39 -16.48 3.85
C GLY A 391 6.88 -15.04 3.85
N LEU A 392 7.05 -14.32 4.97
CA LEU A 392 6.75 -12.89 5.01
C LEU A 392 7.88 -12.10 4.36
N VAL A 393 7.52 -11.13 3.52
CA VAL A 393 8.46 -10.20 2.89
C VAL A 393 8.58 -8.89 3.67
N PRO A 394 9.67 -8.13 3.49
CA PRO A 394 9.75 -6.75 3.95
C PRO A 394 8.61 -5.90 3.40
N TYR A 395 8.25 -4.86 4.15
CA TYR A 395 7.29 -3.85 3.74
C TYR A 395 7.91 -2.47 3.91
N ILE A 396 7.42 -1.49 3.16
CA ILE A 396 7.91 -0.11 3.25
C ILE A 396 6.87 0.72 3.98
N ASP A 397 7.30 1.47 4.98
CA ASP A 397 6.45 2.37 5.76
C ASP A 397 7.22 3.64 6.13
N ILE A 398 6.56 4.58 6.80
CA ILE A 398 7.15 5.85 7.22
C ILE A 398 8.17 5.62 8.33
N ASN A 399 9.36 6.19 8.17
CA ASN A 399 10.48 6.06 9.11
C ASN A 399 10.47 7.08 10.26
N GLN A 400 9.62 8.10 10.18
CA GLN A 400 9.64 9.24 11.10
C GLN A 400 8.30 9.41 11.80
N ASP A 401 8.21 8.82 12.99
CA ASP A 401 7.05 8.94 13.87
C ASP A 401 6.65 10.41 14.07
N GLY A 402 5.44 10.78 13.62
CA GLY A 402 4.83 12.09 13.86
C GLY A 402 4.97 13.11 12.74
N ARG A 403 5.63 12.80 11.62
CA ARG A 403 5.53 13.65 10.41
C ARG A 403 4.33 13.28 9.57
N GLU A 404 3.43 14.24 9.37
CA GLU A 404 2.19 14.07 8.60
C GLU A 404 2.26 14.68 7.20
N SER A 405 3.34 15.40 6.89
CA SER A 405 3.57 15.95 5.56
C SER A 405 5.05 16.04 5.17
N LEU A 406 5.28 16.11 3.86
CA LEU A 406 6.54 16.34 3.17
C LEU A 406 6.40 17.67 2.43
N ALA A 407 7.27 18.63 2.71
CA ALA A 407 7.19 19.94 2.09
C ALA A 407 8.52 20.31 1.41
N PHE A 408 8.41 20.96 0.27
CA PHE A 408 9.56 21.47 -0.47
C PHE A 408 9.19 22.78 -1.16
N GLU A 409 10.21 23.56 -1.51
CA GLU A 409 10.07 24.76 -2.31
C GLU A 409 10.73 24.58 -3.67
N VAL A 410 10.06 25.03 -4.73
CA VAL A 410 10.61 25.14 -6.08
C VAL A 410 10.90 26.61 -6.32
N LEU A 411 12.13 26.89 -6.75
CA LEU A 411 12.53 28.23 -7.18
C LEU A 411 12.81 28.18 -8.68
N ILE A 412 12.24 29.13 -9.42
CA ILE A 412 12.52 29.34 -10.85
C ILE A 412 13.16 30.71 -11.00
N ARG A 413 14.24 30.78 -11.77
CA ARG A 413 14.93 32.03 -12.15
C ARG A 413 15.05 32.11 -13.66
N GLY A 414 14.71 33.25 -14.22
CA GLY A 414 14.65 33.48 -15.67
C GLY A 414 13.35 32.99 -16.31
N PRO A 415 13.14 33.26 -17.61
CA PRO A 415 14.05 33.97 -18.50
C PRO A 415 14.10 35.47 -18.22
N GLU A 416 15.14 36.16 -18.70
CA GLU A 416 15.20 37.62 -18.66
C GLU A 416 14.12 38.24 -19.55
N VAL A 417 13.39 39.23 -19.02
CA VAL A 417 12.33 39.94 -19.75
C VAL A 417 12.51 41.43 -19.52
N GLU A 418 12.66 42.21 -20.60
CA GLU A 418 12.91 43.66 -20.55
C GLU A 418 14.13 44.07 -19.71
N GLY A 419 15.19 43.24 -19.66
CA GLY A 419 16.39 43.52 -18.88
C GLY A 419 16.31 43.09 -17.41
N GLU A 420 15.19 42.48 -16.98
CA GLU A 420 14.98 42.02 -15.61
C GLU A 420 14.99 40.49 -15.50
N LEU A 421 15.80 39.98 -14.56
CA LEU A 421 15.82 38.57 -14.16
C LEU A 421 14.99 38.36 -12.90
N MET A 422 13.80 37.81 -13.07
CA MET A 422 12.90 37.51 -11.96
C MET A 422 13.19 36.13 -11.35
N THR A 423 13.07 36.04 -10.03
CA THR A 423 13.07 34.78 -9.27
C THR A 423 11.73 34.64 -8.58
N VAL A 424 11.06 33.51 -8.80
CA VAL A 424 9.78 33.18 -8.16
C VAL A 424 9.93 31.86 -7.45
N ARG A 425 9.25 31.73 -6.31
CA ARG A 425 9.20 30.50 -5.52
C ARG A 425 7.75 30.06 -5.28
N ALA A 426 7.54 28.76 -5.24
CA ALA A 426 6.31 28.16 -4.74
C ALA A 426 6.64 27.05 -3.75
N LYS A 427 5.80 26.91 -2.73
CA LYS A 427 5.90 25.85 -1.73
C LYS A 427 4.75 24.87 -1.94
N ALA A 428 5.06 23.59 -1.95
CA ALA A 428 4.07 22.53 -2.01
C ALA A 428 4.30 21.53 -0.88
N GLU A 429 3.24 20.85 -0.49
CA GLU A 429 3.35 19.72 0.43
C GLU A 429 2.53 18.51 -0.02
N SER A 430 3.10 17.34 0.24
CA SER A 430 2.41 16.05 0.21
C SER A 430 2.02 15.70 1.63
N PHE A 431 0.74 15.54 1.93
CA PHE A 431 0.26 15.38 3.30
C PHE A 431 -0.72 14.21 3.41
N PHE A 432 -0.82 13.63 4.61
CA PHE A 432 -1.72 12.52 4.89
C PHE A 432 -3.02 13.03 5.52
N GLU A 433 -4.16 12.77 4.88
CA GLU A 433 -5.46 13.16 5.44
C GLU A 433 -6.56 12.18 5.01
N ARG A 434 -7.27 11.63 6.00
CA ARG A 434 -8.44 10.78 5.74
C ARG A 434 -9.58 11.60 5.17
N TYR A 435 -10.27 11.03 4.17
CA TYR A 435 -11.54 11.60 3.68
C TYR A 435 -12.65 11.58 4.74
N GLN A 436 -12.70 10.53 5.57
CA GLN A 436 -13.68 10.38 6.65
C GLN A 436 -12.98 10.19 7.98
N ALA A 437 -13.45 10.94 8.98
CA ALA A 437 -13.04 10.77 10.37
C ALA A 437 -13.29 9.34 10.83
N ARG A 438 -12.44 8.86 11.73
CA ARG A 438 -12.58 7.53 12.31
C ARG A 438 -13.84 7.45 13.17
N SER A 439 -14.51 6.30 13.14
CA SER A 439 -15.69 6.04 13.98
C SER A 439 -15.38 6.07 15.48
N ASP A 440 -14.12 5.86 15.87
CA ASP A 440 -13.64 5.90 17.26
C ASP A 440 -13.18 7.31 17.72
N GLY A 441 -13.31 8.32 16.86
CA GLY A 441 -12.91 9.70 17.15
C GLY A 441 -11.40 9.92 17.30
N ARG A 442 -10.56 8.90 17.03
CA ARG A 442 -9.10 9.03 17.10
C ARG A 442 -8.56 9.63 15.80
N HIS A 443 -7.41 10.31 15.90
CA HIS A 443 -6.65 10.77 14.74
C HIS A 443 -5.79 9.63 14.20
N GLU A 444 -5.74 9.49 12.88
CA GLU A 444 -4.89 8.52 12.23
C GLU A 444 -3.57 9.16 11.86
N LYS A 445 -2.47 8.66 12.44
CA LYS A 445 -1.13 9.05 12.04
C LYS A 445 -0.86 8.64 10.60
N ALA A 446 -0.05 9.44 9.91
CA ALA A 446 0.43 9.10 8.59
C ALA A 446 1.03 7.68 8.57
N ASN A 447 0.67 6.91 7.56
CA ASN A 447 1.13 5.54 7.35
C ASN A 447 1.09 5.18 5.86
N LEU A 448 1.73 4.07 5.49
CA LEU A 448 1.63 3.46 4.16
C LEU A 448 0.77 2.19 4.18
N TRP A 449 -0.29 2.17 4.99
CA TRP A 449 -1.30 1.11 4.97
C TRP A 449 -2.65 1.62 4.46
N HIS A 450 -2.80 2.94 4.36
CA HIS A 450 -3.96 3.59 3.78
C HIS A 450 -3.55 4.63 2.73
N PRO A 451 -4.14 4.61 1.53
CA PRO A 451 -3.77 5.48 0.42
C PRO A 451 -4.42 6.86 0.54
N TYR A 452 -4.09 7.59 1.61
CA TYR A 452 -4.66 8.90 1.95
C TYR A 452 -3.67 10.07 1.79
N TRP A 453 -2.65 9.89 0.95
CA TRP A 453 -1.72 10.95 0.62
C TRP A 453 -2.29 11.87 -0.47
N LEU A 454 -2.25 13.16 -0.19
CA LEU A 454 -2.76 14.24 -1.02
C LEU A 454 -1.66 15.28 -1.25
N ALA A 455 -1.88 16.20 -2.17
CA ALA A 455 -0.95 17.28 -2.50
C ALA A 455 -1.67 18.62 -2.46
N ARG A 456 -0.98 19.66 -1.99
CA ARG A 456 -1.48 21.04 -2.05
C ARG A 456 -0.34 22.06 -2.16
N LEU A 457 -0.67 23.23 -2.70
CA LEU A 457 0.18 24.41 -2.57
C LEU A 457 0.01 25.00 -1.17
N VAL A 458 1.11 25.48 -0.62
CA VAL A 458 1.16 26.12 0.70
C VAL A 458 1.81 27.48 0.52
N GLN A 459 1.39 28.47 1.28
CA GLN A 459 2.09 29.75 1.27
C GLN A 459 3.52 29.54 1.80
N PRO A 460 4.55 30.06 1.09
CA PRO A 460 5.90 30.11 1.63
C PRO A 460 5.87 30.84 2.96
N SER A 461 6.41 30.24 4.02
CA SER A 461 6.59 30.97 5.27
C SER A 461 7.52 32.14 4.97
N LEU A 462 7.09 33.37 5.26
CA LEU A 462 7.92 34.57 5.23
C LEU A 462 9.08 34.40 6.23
N THR A 463 10.13 33.70 5.83
CA THR A 463 11.38 33.65 6.57
C THR A 463 12.12 34.95 6.26
N VAL A 464 12.60 35.58 7.33
CA VAL A 464 13.09 36.95 7.48
C VAL A 464 14.34 37.31 6.62
N SER A 465 14.66 36.57 5.56
CA SER A 465 15.86 36.83 4.75
C SER A 465 15.69 37.84 3.62
N GLU A 466 14.49 38.43 3.43
CA GLU A 466 14.31 39.57 2.51
C GLU A 466 14.87 40.89 3.07
N ALA A 467 15.41 40.90 4.31
CA ALA A 467 16.10 42.04 4.87
C ALA A 467 17.56 42.22 4.37
N GLU A 468 18.14 41.26 3.62
CA GLU A 468 19.57 41.31 3.23
C GLU A 468 19.85 41.61 1.75
N TYR A 469 18.83 41.71 0.89
CA TYR A 469 19.00 42.25 -0.47
C TYR A 469 18.22 43.54 -0.62
N GLY A 470 18.92 44.65 -0.43
CA GLY A 470 18.37 45.99 -0.47
C GLY A 470 17.64 46.33 -1.78
N GLY A 471 16.46 46.91 -1.60
CA GLY A 471 16.06 48.14 -2.28
C GLY A 471 15.54 48.03 -3.71
N VAL A 472 14.25 47.70 -3.86
CA VAL A 472 13.32 48.51 -4.68
C VAL A 472 11.95 48.47 -3.99
N LEU A 473 11.38 49.66 -3.79
CA LEU A 473 10.10 49.91 -3.15
C LEU A 473 8.96 49.03 -3.70
N SER A 474 8.30 48.29 -2.82
CA SER A 474 6.94 47.82 -3.01
C SER A 474 5.98 49.00 -2.90
N VAL A 475 5.68 49.61 -4.05
CA VAL A 475 4.43 50.38 -4.22
C VAL A 475 3.62 49.52 -5.17
N PHE A 476 2.42 49.12 -4.73
CA PHE A 476 1.35 48.31 -5.36
C PHE A 476 1.02 47.10 -4.49
N GLU A 477 0.46 47.38 -3.31
CA GLU A 477 -0.55 46.52 -2.67
C GLU A 477 -1.92 47.07 -3.08
N ASP A 478 -2.82 46.16 -3.50
CA ASP A 478 -4.27 46.41 -3.57
C ASP A 478 -4.91 46.30 -2.18
#